data_AF-A0A1C6AXN0-F1
#
_entry.id   AF-A0A1C6AXN0-F1
#
_cell.length_a   1.000
_cell.length_b   1.000
_cell.length_c   1.000
_cell.angle_alpha   90.00
_cell.angle_beta   90.00
_cell.angle_gamma   90.00
#
_symmetry.space_group_name_H-M   'P 1'
#
loop_
_entity.id
_entity.type
_entity.pdbx_description
1 polymer ?
#
loop_
_entity_poly.entity_id
_entity_poly.type
_entity_poly.pdbx_seq_one_letter_code
_entity_poly.pdbx_strand_id
1 'polypeptide(L)'
;MGYAYAARARWKTIIYAVTAFLFLIVLSAIIIWNGTKLLQSVEDRTLNYLRDVAGESVQLVNERIEGVFESLELISDSVEQLEPEIRRDFLLRKAEICSFTDLAVADETGKAQSLNNGTWEMGDLPIFAHALEGGERRWYLGGIHRVCGAAL
;
A
#
# COMPACT_ATOMS: atom_id res chain seq x y z
N MET A 1 74.34 -39.51 -12.43
CA MET A 1 73.73 -39.00 -11.17
C MET A 1 72.69 -37.88 -11.37
N GLY A 2 72.43 -37.35 -12.58
CA GLY A 2 71.44 -36.27 -12.79
C GLY A 2 69.95 -36.69 -12.80
N TYR A 3 69.65 -37.92 -13.21
CA TYR A 3 68.25 -38.39 -13.38
C TYR A 3 67.45 -38.50 -12.06
N ALA A 4 68.08 -38.95 -10.97
CA ALA A 4 67.42 -39.08 -9.67
C ALA A 4 67.09 -37.73 -9.01
N TYR A 5 67.90 -36.70 -9.28
CA TYR A 5 67.71 -35.36 -8.73
C TYR A 5 66.54 -34.63 -9.42
N ALA A 6 66.44 -34.74 -10.75
CA ALA A 6 65.35 -34.17 -11.54
C ALA A 6 63.98 -34.81 -11.19
N ALA A 7 63.93 -36.13 -10.95
CA ALA A 7 62.70 -36.81 -10.55
C ALA A 7 62.19 -36.37 -9.18
N ARG A 8 63.10 -36.16 -8.20
CA ARG A 8 62.76 -35.68 -6.85
C ARG A 8 62.26 -34.24 -6.86
N ALA A 9 62.84 -33.38 -7.69
CA ALA A 9 62.39 -32.00 -7.87
C ALA A 9 60.98 -31.93 -8.47
N ARG A 10 60.69 -32.75 -9.51
CA ARG A 10 59.37 -32.82 -10.15
C ARG A 10 58.28 -33.33 -9.20
N TRP A 11 58.59 -34.29 -8.33
CA TRP A 11 57.64 -34.76 -7.32
C TRP A 11 57.27 -33.68 -6.31
N LYS A 12 58.24 -32.88 -5.86
CA LYS A 12 57.98 -31.75 -4.96
C LYS A 12 57.09 -30.69 -5.62
N THR A 13 57.34 -30.36 -6.89
CA THR A 13 56.49 -29.39 -7.62
C THR A 13 55.06 -29.89 -7.79
N ILE A 14 54.88 -31.20 -8.04
CA ILE A 14 53.53 -31.80 -8.12
C ILE A 14 52.82 -31.70 -6.76
N ILE A 15 53.51 -32.01 -5.66
CA ILE A 15 52.93 -31.88 -4.32
C ILE A 15 52.51 -30.44 -4.05
N TYR A 16 53.37 -29.46 -4.32
CA TYR A 16 53.01 -28.04 -4.12
C TYR A 16 51.83 -27.61 -4.99
N ALA A 17 51.77 -28.04 -6.25
CA ALA A 17 50.67 -27.75 -7.14
C ALA A 17 49.34 -28.35 -6.63
N VAL A 18 49.37 -29.60 -6.16
CA VAL A 18 48.20 -30.26 -5.57
C VAL A 18 47.74 -29.54 -4.29
N THR A 19 48.68 -29.19 -3.40
CA THR A 19 48.36 -28.47 -2.16
C THR A 19 47.76 -27.08 -2.45
N ALA A 20 48.33 -26.33 -3.39
CA ALA A 20 47.80 -25.03 -3.80
C ALA A 20 46.40 -25.15 -4.41
N PHE A 21 46.17 -26.17 -5.25
CA PHE A 21 44.87 -26.44 -5.83
C PHE A 21 43.82 -26.78 -4.76
N LEU A 22 44.16 -27.64 -3.80
CA LEU A 22 43.27 -27.96 -2.68
C LEU A 22 42.96 -26.73 -1.82
N PHE A 23 43.96 -25.88 -1.57
CA PHE A 23 43.77 -24.62 -0.86
C PHE A 23 42.78 -23.70 -1.58
N LEU A 24 42.89 -23.58 -2.92
CA LEU A 24 41.96 -22.78 -3.72
C LEU A 24 40.53 -23.33 -3.68
N ILE A 25 40.35 -24.65 -3.67
CA ILE A 25 39.02 -25.27 -3.52
C ILE A 25 38.39 -24.88 -2.18
N VAL A 26 39.15 -25.00 -1.08
CA VAL A 26 38.65 -24.64 0.25
C VAL A 26 38.31 -23.15 0.32
N LEU A 27 39.19 -22.29 -0.20
CA LEU A 27 38.98 -20.85 -0.22
C LEU A 27 37.74 -20.47 -1.05
N SER A 28 37.56 -21.11 -2.22
CA SER A 28 36.38 -20.93 -3.06
C SER A 28 35.10 -21.36 -2.33
N ALA A 29 35.10 -22.51 -1.65
CA ALA A 29 33.95 -22.99 -0.88
C ALA A 29 33.57 -21.99 0.24
N ILE A 30 34.55 -21.43 0.95
CA ILE A 30 34.32 -20.40 1.98
C ILE A 30 33.71 -19.14 1.38
N ILE A 31 34.23 -18.67 0.23
CA ILE A 31 33.68 -17.49 -0.45
C ILE A 31 32.23 -17.74 -0.86
N ILE A 32 31.94 -18.88 -1.48
CA ILE A 32 30.58 -19.24 -1.91
C ILE A 32 29.64 -19.28 -0.69
N TRP A 33 30.06 -19.94 0.39
CA TRP A 33 29.27 -20.04 1.62
C TRP A 33 28.97 -18.69 2.27
N ASN A 34 29.94 -17.78 2.28
CA ASN A 34 29.73 -16.43 2.79
C ASN A 34 28.83 -15.60 1.85
N GLY A 35 29.02 -15.75 0.53
CA GLY A 35 28.20 -15.09 -0.47
C GLY A 35 26.74 -15.50 -0.39
N THR A 36 26.44 -16.79 -0.21
CA THR A 36 25.06 -17.27 -0.07
C THR A 36 24.41 -16.76 1.21
N LYS A 37 25.13 -16.75 2.33
CA LYS A 37 24.61 -16.18 3.59
C LYS A 37 24.34 -14.68 3.50
N LEU A 38 25.22 -13.95 2.84
CA LEU A 38 25.02 -12.52 2.63
C LEU A 38 23.80 -12.28 1.74
N LEU A 39 23.67 -13.04 0.65
CA LEU A 39 22.54 -12.95 -0.26
C LEU A 39 21.21 -13.21 0.47
N GLN A 40 21.14 -14.28 1.28
CA GLN A 40 19.96 -14.60 2.08
C GLN A 40 19.61 -13.47 3.07
N SER A 41 20.60 -12.94 3.79
CA SER A 41 20.38 -11.83 4.74
C SER A 41 19.88 -10.56 4.05
N VAL A 42 20.36 -10.28 2.84
CA VAL A 42 19.89 -9.14 2.04
C VAL A 42 18.46 -9.40 1.57
N GLU A 43 18.17 -10.58 1.03
CA GLU A 43 16.83 -10.96 0.56
C GLU A 43 15.79 -10.89 1.69
N ASP A 44 16.08 -11.46 2.86
CA ASP A 44 15.21 -11.42 4.03
C ASP A 44 14.92 -9.97 4.46
N ARG A 45 15.95 -9.10 4.46
CA ARG A 45 15.78 -7.67 4.80
C ARG A 45 14.95 -6.94 3.76
N THR A 46 15.20 -7.19 2.48
CA THR A 46 14.45 -6.57 1.39
C THR A 46 12.98 -6.97 1.45
N LEU A 47 12.68 -8.26 1.66
CA LEU A 47 11.30 -8.73 1.77
C LEU A 47 10.58 -8.15 2.98
N ASN A 48 11.25 -8.10 4.14
CA ASN A 48 10.67 -7.49 5.33
C ASN A 48 10.42 -5.98 5.14
N TYR A 49 11.38 -5.25 4.58
CA TYR A 49 11.21 -3.83 4.28
C TYR A 49 10.03 -3.58 3.34
N LEU A 50 9.92 -4.36 2.25
CA LEU A 50 8.80 -4.24 1.30
C LEU A 50 7.46 -4.54 1.98
N ARG A 51 7.40 -5.55 2.84
CA ARG A 51 6.20 -5.89 3.59
C ARG A 51 5.79 -4.78 4.54
N ASP A 52 6.75 -4.22 5.27
CA ASP A 52 6.49 -3.18 6.26
C ASP A 52 6.04 -1.88 5.57
N VAL A 53 6.71 -1.46 4.50
CA VAL A 53 6.31 -0.27 3.71
C VAL A 53 4.96 -0.47 3.04
N ALA A 54 4.69 -1.65 2.48
CA ALA A 54 3.39 -1.94 1.90
C ALA A 54 2.28 -1.94 2.96
N GLY A 55 2.55 -2.53 4.13
CA GLY A 55 1.63 -2.54 5.27
C GLY A 55 1.33 -1.13 5.77
N GLU A 56 2.36 -0.32 6.00
CA GLU A 56 2.23 1.08 6.42
C GLU A 56 1.46 1.91 5.39
N SER A 57 1.75 1.73 4.10
CA SER A 57 1.04 2.44 3.04
C SER A 57 -0.45 2.07 3.00
N VAL A 58 -0.79 0.79 3.14
CA VAL A 58 -2.18 0.32 3.20
C VAL A 58 -2.87 0.89 4.44
N GLN A 59 -2.19 0.89 5.59
CA GLN A 59 -2.73 1.45 6.82
C GLN A 59 -3.00 2.95 6.69
N LEU A 60 -2.04 3.72 6.18
CA LEU A 60 -2.20 5.17 5.97
C LEU A 60 -3.34 5.49 4.99
N VAL A 61 -3.47 4.70 3.92
CA VAL A 61 -4.59 4.84 2.97
C VAL A 61 -5.92 4.52 3.67
N ASN A 62 -5.97 3.45 4.47
CA ASN A 62 -7.18 3.06 5.19
C ASN A 62 -7.59 4.14 6.22
N GLU A 63 -6.65 4.62 7.03
CA GLU A 63 -6.87 5.69 8.00
C GLU A 63 -7.34 6.98 7.31
N ARG A 64 -6.77 7.31 6.15
CA ARG A 64 -7.20 8.49 5.39
C ARG A 64 -8.61 8.33 4.83
N ILE A 65 -8.96 7.15 4.34
CA ILE A 65 -10.31 6.84 3.84
C ILE A 65 -11.33 6.87 4.98
N GLU A 66 -11.01 6.26 6.11
CA GLU A 66 -11.86 6.23 7.30
C GLU A 66 -12.12 7.65 7.83
N GLY A 67 -11.08 8.49 7.96
CA GLY A 67 -11.27 9.88 8.38
C GLY A 67 -12.08 10.74 7.40
N VAL A 68 -12.03 10.42 6.10
CA VAL A 68 -12.92 11.05 5.10
C VAL A 68 -14.37 10.64 5.34
N PHE A 69 -14.63 9.37 5.62
CA PHE A 69 -15.97 8.88 5.90
C PHE A 69 -16.55 9.46 7.20
N GLU A 70 -15.78 9.47 8.29
CA GLU A 70 -16.19 10.09 9.55
C GLU A 70 -16.53 11.58 9.35
N SER A 71 -15.73 12.29 8.55
CA SER A 71 -16.01 13.68 8.23
C SER A 71 -17.31 13.84 7.44
N LEU A 72 -17.57 12.98 6.46
CA LEU A 72 -18.80 13.01 5.67
C LEU A 72 -20.03 12.66 6.50
N GLU A 73 -19.94 11.69 7.42
CA GLU A 73 -21.00 11.33 8.36
C GLU A 73 -21.37 12.50 9.29
N LEU A 74 -20.37 13.15 9.88
CA LEU A 74 -20.59 14.33 10.72
C LEU A 74 -21.19 15.51 9.92
N ILE A 75 -20.79 15.65 8.65
CA ILE A 75 -21.35 16.67 7.75
C ILE A 75 -22.81 16.33 7.41
N SER A 76 -23.13 15.08 7.07
CA SER A 76 -24.51 14.67 6.72
C SER A 76 -25.46 14.88 7.89
N ASP A 77 -25.08 14.46 9.10
CA ASP A 77 -25.89 14.62 10.31
C ASP A 77 -26.22 16.10 10.59
N SER A 78 -25.28 16.98 10.27
CA SER A 78 -25.46 18.43 10.42
C SER A 78 -26.35 19.01 9.31
N VAL A 79 -26.19 18.54 8.06
CA VAL A 79 -26.92 19.06 6.89
C VAL A 79 -28.43 18.83 7.00
N GLU A 80 -28.85 17.69 7.55
CA GLU A 80 -30.27 17.37 7.76
C GLU A 80 -30.97 18.37 8.68
N GLN A 81 -30.24 18.96 9.62
CA GLN A 81 -30.78 19.88 10.63
C GLN A 81 -30.73 21.35 10.17
N LEU A 82 -30.14 21.63 9.00
CA LEU A 82 -29.93 22.97 8.50
C LEU A 82 -31.00 23.39 7.49
N GLU A 83 -31.47 24.63 7.66
CA GLU A 83 -32.33 25.28 6.68
C GLU A 83 -31.60 25.41 5.31
N PRO A 84 -32.32 25.32 4.19
CA PRO A 84 -31.73 25.35 2.85
C PRO A 84 -30.85 26.60 2.60
N GLU A 85 -31.21 27.73 3.21
CA GLU A 85 -30.54 29.03 3.04
C GLU A 85 -29.12 29.04 3.62
N ILE A 86 -28.90 28.36 4.75
CA ILE A 86 -27.61 28.32 5.46
C ILE A 86 -26.76 27.10 5.07
N ARG A 87 -27.37 26.09 4.43
CA ARG A 87 -26.73 24.84 4.05
C ARG A 87 -25.54 25.04 3.10
N ARG A 88 -25.66 25.96 2.14
CA ARG A 88 -24.59 26.24 1.16
C ARG A 88 -23.33 26.77 1.84
N ASP A 89 -23.46 27.77 2.71
CA ASP A 89 -22.33 28.38 3.42
C ASP A 89 -21.68 27.40 4.40
N PHE A 90 -22.50 26.57 5.06
CA PHE A 90 -22.01 25.48 5.90
C PHE A 90 -21.15 24.49 5.10
N LEU A 91 -21.67 24.00 3.97
CA LEU A 91 -20.99 23.04 3.12
C LEU A 91 -19.69 23.61 2.51
N LEU A 92 -19.68 24.88 2.09
CA LEU A 92 -18.47 25.55 1.61
C LEU A 92 -17.38 25.58 2.69
N ARG A 93 -17.74 25.96 3.91
CA ARG A 93 -16.80 25.99 5.04
C ARG A 93 -16.29 24.59 5.38
N LYS A 94 -17.15 23.57 5.33
CA LYS A 94 -16.76 22.18 5.61
C LYS A 94 -15.89 21.60 4.49
N ALA A 95 -16.15 21.95 3.23
CA ALA A 95 -15.29 21.57 2.12
C ALA A 95 -13.87 22.14 2.30
N GLU A 96 -13.75 23.40 2.70
CA GLU A 96 -12.46 24.03 2.97
C GLU A 96 -11.72 23.38 4.15
N ILE A 97 -12.38 23.22 5.31
CA ILE A 97 -11.76 22.66 6.52
C ILE A 97 -11.33 21.21 6.30
N CYS A 98 -12.16 20.40 5.65
CA CYS A 98 -11.88 18.97 5.41
C CYS A 98 -11.09 18.74 4.12
N SER A 99 -10.71 19.80 3.38
CA SER A 99 -10.01 19.72 2.10
C SER A 99 -10.73 18.88 1.04
N PHE A 100 -12.07 18.94 1.01
CA PHE A 100 -12.84 18.36 -0.09
C PHE A 100 -12.78 19.27 -1.30
N THR A 101 -12.53 18.68 -2.48
CA THR A 101 -12.55 19.42 -3.75
C THR A 101 -13.94 19.95 -4.07
N ASP A 102 -14.98 19.19 -3.72
CA ASP A 102 -16.37 19.56 -3.89
C ASP A 102 -17.24 18.75 -2.92
N LEU A 103 -18.39 19.30 -2.55
CA LEU A 103 -19.43 18.59 -1.81
C LEU A 103 -20.76 18.75 -2.54
N ALA A 104 -21.57 17.72 -2.50
CA ALA A 104 -22.90 17.72 -3.09
C ALA A 104 -23.90 17.06 -2.14
N VAL A 105 -25.14 17.52 -2.19
CA VAL A 105 -26.27 16.91 -1.46
C VAL A 105 -27.22 16.29 -2.47
N ALA A 106 -27.54 15.02 -2.24
CA ALA A 106 -28.51 14.24 -3.01
C ALA A 106 -29.92 14.40 -2.44
N ASP A 107 -30.94 14.29 -3.29
CA ASP A 107 -32.27 13.86 -2.85
C ASP A 107 -32.46 12.33 -3.03
N GLU A 108 -33.55 11.75 -2.52
CA GLU A 108 -33.92 10.33 -2.72
C GLU A 108 -33.90 9.86 -4.18
N THR A 109 -34.08 10.78 -5.13
CA THR A 109 -34.12 10.46 -6.57
C THR A 109 -32.73 10.32 -7.18
N GLY A 110 -31.69 10.72 -6.45
CA GLY A 110 -30.32 10.72 -6.90
C GLY A 110 -29.93 11.99 -7.64
N LYS A 111 -30.69 13.07 -7.51
CA LYS A 111 -30.31 14.37 -8.05
C LYS A 111 -29.41 15.08 -7.06
N ALA A 112 -28.13 15.21 -7.40
CA ALA A 112 -27.13 15.87 -6.57
C ALA A 112 -26.94 17.34 -6.93
N GLN A 113 -27.01 18.22 -5.95
CA GLN A 113 -26.63 19.62 -6.08
C GLN A 113 -25.22 19.84 -5.51
N SER A 114 -24.25 20.08 -6.39
CA SER A 114 -22.87 20.40 -6.04
C SER A 114 -22.72 21.88 -5.67
N LEU A 115 -21.74 22.19 -4.81
CA LEU A 115 -21.36 23.55 -4.45
C LEU A 115 -20.83 24.34 -5.65
N ASN A 116 -20.01 23.70 -6.49
CA ASN A 116 -19.18 24.34 -7.50
C ASN A 116 -19.61 24.02 -8.95
N ASN A 117 -20.16 22.83 -9.20
CA ASN A 117 -20.36 22.27 -10.55
C ASN A 117 -21.83 22.10 -10.97
N GLY A 118 -22.77 22.70 -10.23
CA GLY A 118 -24.20 22.65 -10.56
C GLY A 118 -24.86 21.33 -10.16
N THR A 119 -25.87 20.90 -10.92
CA THR A 119 -26.67 19.72 -10.60
C THR A 119 -26.36 18.57 -11.56
N TRP A 120 -26.30 17.34 -11.04
CA TRP A 120 -26.04 16.13 -11.80
C TRP A 120 -26.82 14.93 -11.23
N GLU A 121 -27.11 13.96 -12.09
CA GLU A 121 -27.89 12.77 -11.76
C GLU A 121 -26.95 11.61 -11.39
N MET A 122 -27.20 10.99 -10.25
CA MET A 122 -26.46 9.83 -9.74
C MET A 122 -27.36 8.66 -9.32
N GLY A 123 -28.68 8.76 -9.59
CA GLY A 123 -29.66 7.71 -9.30
C GLY A 123 -29.30 6.34 -9.89
N ASP A 124 -28.68 6.34 -11.08
CA ASP A 124 -28.27 5.12 -11.78
C ASP A 124 -26.95 4.51 -11.25
N LEU A 125 -26.25 5.20 -10.34
CA LEU A 125 -24.99 4.68 -9.80
C LEU A 125 -25.29 3.61 -8.74
N PRO A 126 -24.68 2.41 -8.82
CA PRO A 126 -24.85 1.36 -7.80
C PRO A 126 -24.53 1.84 -6.38
N ILE A 127 -23.65 2.83 -6.28
CA ILE A 127 -23.20 3.42 -5.03
C ILE A 127 -24.30 4.24 -4.34
N PHE A 128 -25.18 4.86 -5.13
CA PHE A 128 -26.32 5.63 -4.64
C PHE A 128 -27.46 4.70 -4.20
N ALA A 129 -27.72 3.64 -4.96
CA ALA A 129 -28.67 2.59 -4.55
C ALA A 129 -28.29 1.96 -3.20
N HIS A 130 -27.01 1.67 -2.98
CA HIS A 130 -26.53 1.13 -1.69
C HIS A 130 -26.61 2.12 -0.53
N ALA A 131 -26.49 3.42 -0.81
CA ALA A 131 -26.65 4.47 0.19
C ALA A 131 -28.12 4.58 0.68
N LEU A 132 -29.08 4.45 -0.24
CA LEU A 132 -30.53 4.47 0.06
C LEU A 132 -31.01 3.27 0.90
N GLU A 133 -30.38 2.10 0.76
CA GLU A 133 -30.80 0.87 1.44
C GLU A 133 -30.54 0.86 2.96
N GLY A 134 -29.84 1.86 3.52
CA GLY A 134 -29.73 2.07 4.98
C GLY A 134 -29.12 0.91 5.78
N GLY A 135 -28.31 0.04 5.16
CA GLY A 135 -27.80 -1.18 5.77
C GLY A 135 -26.94 -0.95 7.03
N GLU A 136 -27.30 -1.61 8.13
CA GLU A 136 -26.60 -1.60 9.42
C GLU A 136 -25.07 -1.77 9.29
N ARG A 137 -24.34 -0.76 9.79
CA ARG A 137 -23.04 -0.78 10.52
C ARG A 137 -22.28 -2.12 10.59
N ARG A 138 -21.86 -2.70 9.46
CA ARG A 138 -20.94 -3.85 9.43
C ARG A 138 -20.24 -3.95 8.08
N TRP A 139 -18.95 -3.67 8.01
CA TRP A 139 -18.21 -3.75 6.75
C TRP A 139 -16.95 -4.62 6.87
N TYR A 140 -16.89 -5.65 6.03
CA TYR A 140 -15.79 -6.58 5.81
C TYR A 140 -14.94 -6.09 4.62
N LEU A 141 -13.62 -6.05 4.82
CA LEU A 141 -12.62 -5.71 3.80
C LEU A 141 -12.37 -6.89 2.85
N GLY A 142 -12.77 -6.72 1.59
CA GLY A 142 -12.40 -7.58 0.47
C GLY A 142 -12.75 -6.91 -0.86
N GLY A 143 -11.84 -6.08 -1.39
CA GLY A 143 -11.97 -5.46 -2.71
C GLY A 143 -12.67 -4.10 -2.68
N ILE A 144 -11.88 -3.04 -2.85
CA ILE A 144 -12.22 -1.62 -2.67
C ILE A 144 -13.22 -1.14 -3.73
N HIS A 145 -14.41 -0.72 -3.29
CA HIS A 145 -15.24 0.35 -3.88
C HIS A 145 -16.36 0.67 -2.87
N ARG A 146 -16.52 1.94 -2.44
CA ARG A 146 -17.74 2.48 -1.78
C ARG A 146 -17.62 4.00 -1.54
N VAL A 147 -18.73 4.72 -1.66
CA VAL A 147 -18.93 6.17 -1.43
C VAL A 147 -20.16 6.26 -0.53
N CYS A 148 -20.12 7.17 0.44
CA CYS A 148 -21.26 7.47 1.30
C CYS A 148 -22.26 8.34 0.54
N GLY A 149 -23.51 7.91 0.50
CA GLY A 149 -24.66 8.79 0.27
C GLY A 149 -25.50 8.78 1.54
N ALA A 150 -25.78 9.97 2.08
CA ALA A 150 -26.93 10.16 2.93
C ALA A 150 -28.11 10.39 1.98
N ALA A 151 -29.10 9.51 2.03
CA ALA A 151 -30.36 9.71 1.35
C ALA A 151 -31.23 10.62 2.22
N LEU A 152 -31.48 11.84 1.73
CA LEU A 152 -32.55 12.73 2.19
C LEU A 152 -33.87 12.24 1.65
#